data_AF-G2GPR1-F1
#
_entry.id   AF-G2GPR1-F1
#
_cell.length_a   1.000
_cell.length_b   1.000
_cell.length_c   1.000
_cell.angle_alpha   90.00
_cell.angle_beta   90.00
_cell.angle_gamma   90.00
#
_symmetry.space_group_name_H-M   'P 1'
#
loop_
_entity.id
_entity.type
_entity.pdbx_description
1 polymer ?
#
loop_
_entity_poly.entity_id
_entity_poly.type
_entity_poly.pdbx_seq_one_letter_code
_entity_poly.pdbx_strand_id
1 'polypeptide(L)'
;TAGDTAAARRLLAHCLTEARRERLRRPFLEAGGWAAPYLGAAPLRTLAAGWLVPGPPGPAAAPVAQPLVEPLSGRERDVLERLARMMSTQDIAADLYVSVNTVKTHLKSVYRKLSVNRRNEAVRRARELDLL
;
A
#
# COMPACT_ATOMS: atom_id res chain seq x y z
N THR A 1 16.53 -34.20 24.11
CA THR A 1 15.94 -34.20 22.75
C THR A 1 15.78 -32.82 22.11
N ALA A 2 16.17 -31.69 22.73
CA ALA A 2 16.12 -30.36 22.11
C ALA A 2 17.29 -30.03 21.14
N GLY A 3 18.43 -30.73 21.27
CA GLY A 3 19.62 -30.49 20.44
C GLY A 3 19.43 -30.88 18.97
N ASP A 4 18.60 -31.90 18.71
CA ASP A 4 18.36 -32.44 17.37
C ASP A 4 17.56 -31.45 16.49
N THR A 5 16.54 -30.81 17.07
CA THR A 5 15.73 -29.78 16.40
C THR A 5 16.53 -28.52 16.06
N ALA A 6 17.48 -28.13 16.89
CA ALA A 6 18.34 -26.98 16.62
C ALA A 6 19.35 -27.27 15.49
N ALA A 7 19.93 -28.47 15.48
CA ALA A 7 20.81 -28.94 14.41
C ALA A 7 20.05 -29.05 13.07
N ALA A 8 18.87 -29.67 13.09
CA ALA A 8 18.00 -29.81 11.91
C ALA A 8 17.65 -28.45 11.27
N ARG A 9 17.33 -27.43 12.09
CA ARG A 9 17.06 -26.07 11.58
C ARG A 9 18.26 -25.43 10.91
N ARG A 10 19.47 -25.61 11.47
CA ARG A 10 20.70 -25.03 10.90
C ARG A 10 21.05 -25.68 9.56
N LEU A 11 20.96 -27.01 9.48
CA LEU A 11 21.19 -27.76 8.25
C LEU A 11 20.16 -27.36 7.18
N LEU A 12 18.88 -27.28 7.53
CA LEU A 12 17.84 -26.87 6.60
C LEU A 12 18.02 -25.42 6.11
N ALA A 13 18.45 -24.50 6.98
CA ALA A 13 18.75 -23.12 6.59
C ALA A 13 19.89 -23.04 5.57
N HIS A 14 20.92 -23.86 5.75
CA HIS A 14 22.03 -23.98 4.80
C HIS A 14 21.55 -24.53 3.46
N CYS A 15 20.80 -25.65 3.46
CA CYS A 15 20.24 -26.24 2.24
C CYS A 15 19.32 -25.27 1.48
N LEU A 16 18.46 -24.52 2.18
CA LEU A 16 17.60 -23.51 1.55
C LEU A 16 18.39 -22.36 0.91
N THR A 17 19.50 -21.97 1.54
CA THR A 17 20.35 -20.89 1.02
C THR A 17 21.04 -21.31 -0.27
N GLU A 18 21.64 -22.49 -0.31
CA GLU A 18 22.30 -23.01 -1.52
C GLU A 18 21.30 -23.31 -2.62
N ALA A 19 20.18 -23.98 -2.31
CA ALA A 19 19.17 -24.31 -3.31
C ALA A 19 18.49 -23.06 -3.91
N ARG A 20 18.42 -21.94 -3.17
CA ARG A 20 17.91 -20.67 -3.71
C ARG A 20 18.84 -20.11 -4.79
N ARG A 21 20.15 -20.24 -4.61
CA ARG A 21 21.16 -19.80 -5.61
C ARG A 21 21.03 -20.62 -6.88
N GLU A 22 20.78 -21.92 -6.75
CA GLU A 22 20.64 -22.85 -7.87
C GLU A 22 19.20 -22.94 -8.42
N ARG A 23 18.25 -22.17 -7.85
CA ARG A 23 16.82 -22.18 -8.18
C ARG A 23 16.14 -23.57 -8.08
N LEU A 24 16.70 -24.47 -7.28
CA LEU A 24 16.20 -25.83 -7.10
C LEU A 24 15.02 -25.86 -6.12
N ARG A 25 13.80 -25.76 -6.67
CA ARG A 25 12.55 -25.72 -5.88
C ARG A 25 11.93 -27.09 -5.63
N ARG A 26 11.96 -27.96 -6.64
CA ARG A 26 11.24 -29.25 -6.65
C ARG A 26 11.61 -30.19 -5.48
N PRO A 27 12.88 -30.36 -5.11
CA PRO A 27 13.24 -31.25 -4.00
C PRO A 27 12.57 -30.89 -2.67
N PHE A 28 12.34 -29.60 -2.40
CA PHE A 28 11.72 -29.13 -1.18
C PHE A 28 10.18 -29.21 -1.21
N LEU A 29 9.59 -29.24 -2.40
CA LEU A 29 8.14 -29.41 -2.58
C LEU A 29 7.76 -30.89 -2.62
N GLU A 30 8.61 -31.73 -3.22
CA GLU A 30 8.41 -33.17 -3.39
C GLU A 30 8.79 -33.96 -2.15
N ALA A 31 9.77 -33.50 -1.35
CA ALA A 31 10.18 -34.21 -0.15
C ALA A 31 9.11 -34.26 0.96
N GLY A 32 7.93 -33.64 0.79
CA GLY A 32 6.78 -33.82 1.68
C GLY A 32 6.92 -33.14 3.05
N GLY A 33 5.82 -33.14 3.81
CA GLY A 33 5.57 -32.28 4.99
C GLY A 33 6.53 -32.35 6.19
N TRP A 34 7.67 -33.05 6.10
CA TRP A 34 8.66 -33.08 7.18
C TRP A 34 9.34 -31.72 7.40
N ALA A 35 9.50 -30.92 6.33
CA ALA A 35 10.07 -29.58 6.42
C ALA A 35 9.04 -28.52 6.87
N ALA A 36 7.75 -28.77 6.62
CA ALA A 36 6.65 -27.86 6.95
C ALA A 36 6.66 -27.33 8.39
N PRO A 37 6.85 -28.15 9.46
CA PRO A 37 6.90 -27.65 10.83
C PRO A 37 8.07 -26.69 11.09
N TYR A 38 9.15 -26.76 10.31
CA TYR A 38 10.33 -25.91 10.47
C TYR A 38 10.25 -24.61 9.66
N LEU A 39 9.54 -24.62 8.53
CA LEU A 39 9.38 -23.46 7.64
C LEU A 39 8.50 -22.34 8.23
N GLY A 40 7.73 -22.63 9.29
CA GLY A 40 6.92 -21.63 9.99
C GLY A 40 7.73 -20.68 10.88
N ALA A 41 8.94 -21.08 11.31
CA ALA A 41 9.75 -20.33 12.25
C ALA A 41 10.86 -19.52 11.57
N ALA A 42 11.22 -18.37 12.16
CA ALA A 42 12.43 -17.65 11.76
C ALA A 42 13.70 -18.47 12.07
N PRO A 43 14.77 -18.42 11.24
CA PRO A 43 14.90 -17.65 10.00
C PRO A 43 14.39 -18.37 8.74
N LEU A 44 13.99 -19.64 8.86
CA LEU A 44 13.60 -20.50 7.73
C LEU A 44 12.40 -19.93 6.97
N ARG A 45 11.43 -19.36 7.69
CA ARG A 45 10.29 -18.65 7.09
C ARG A 45 10.74 -17.54 6.14
N THR A 46 11.73 -16.74 6.53
CA THR A 46 12.26 -15.63 5.73
C THR A 46 13.00 -16.14 4.50
N LEU A 47 13.76 -17.23 4.62
CA LEU A 47 14.50 -17.84 3.51
C LEU A 47 13.57 -18.47 2.47
N ALA A 48 12.49 -19.11 2.94
CA ALA A 48 11.50 -19.79 2.10
C ALA A 48 10.43 -18.83 1.53
N ALA A 49 10.23 -17.65 2.14
CA ALA A 49 9.27 -16.65 1.72
C ALA A 49 9.48 -16.19 0.28
N GLY A 50 8.40 -16.19 -0.51
CA GLY A 50 8.41 -15.75 -1.92
C GLY A 50 9.06 -16.74 -2.87
N TRP A 51 9.50 -17.91 -2.37
CA TRP A 51 10.20 -18.91 -3.16
C TRP A 51 9.61 -20.32 -3.00
N LEU A 52 9.50 -20.82 -1.78
CA LEU A 52 8.87 -22.13 -1.49
C LEU A 52 7.50 -21.98 -0.85
N VAL A 53 7.30 -20.93 -0.04
CA VAL A 53 6.04 -20.63 0.66
C VAL A 53 5.63 -19.21 0.28
N PRO A 54 4.32 -18.89 0.19
CA PRO A 54 3.87 -17.51 0.11
C PRO A 54 4.58 -16.68 1.18
N GLY A 55 5.23 -15.59 0.78
CA GLY A 55 5.94 -14.74 1.73
C GLY A 55 4.96 -14.16 2.75
N PRO A 56 5.41 -13.79 3.96
CA PRO A 56 4.60 -12.91 4.79
C PRO A 56 4.22 -11.70 3.92
N PRO A 57 2.98 -11.17 4.04
CA PRO A 57 2.71 -9.87 3.46
C PRO A 57 3.83 -8.95 3.94
N GLY A 58 4.60 -8.39 3.01
CA GLY A 58 5.57 -7.35 3.35
C GLY A 58 4.85 -6.26 4.14
N PRO A 59 5.57 -5.39 4.87
CA PRO A 59 4.93 -4.24 5.53
C PRO A 59 3.98 -3.64 4.53
N ALA A 60 2.69 -3.67 4.89
CA ALA A 60 1.58 -3.53 3.96
C ALA A 60 1.93 -2.47 2.93
N ALA A 61 1.94 -2.86 1.66
CA ALA A 61 1.80 -1.87 0.61
C ALA A 61 0.61 -1.02 1.06
N ALA A 62 0.90 0.23 1.45
CA ALA A 62 -0.14 1.21 1.70
C ALA A 62 -1.13 1.05 0.54
N PRO A 63 -2.45 1.01 0.81
CA PRO A 63 -3.42 0.80 -0.25
C PRO A 63 -3.03 1.76 -1.36
N VAL A 64 -2.62 1.19 -2.50
CA VAL A 64 -2.08 1.97 -3.60
C VAL A 64 -3.23 2.89 -3.98
N ALA A 65 -3.16 4.14 -3.52
CA ALA A 65 -4.22 5.11 -3.73
C ALA A 65 -4.47 5.08 -5.23
N GLN A 66 -5.66 4.62 -5.63
CA GLN A 66 -5.95 4.40 -7.04
C GLN A 66 -5.66 5.74 -7.73
N PRO A 67 -4.66 5.80 -8.62
CA PRO A 67 -4.25 7.08 -9.16
C PRO A 67 -5.44 7.65 -9.90
N LEU A 68 -5.77 8.91 -9.59
CA LEU A 68 -6.79 9.65 -10.34
C LEU A 68 -6.43 9.56 -11.83
N VAL A 69 -7.44 9.36 -12.68
CA VAL A 69 -7.27 9.37 -14.15
C VAL A 69 -6.59 10.66 -14.59
N GLU A 70 -6.89 11.77 -13.91
CA GLU A 70 -6.20 13.05 -14.05
C GLU A 70 -5.81 13.58 -12.66
N PRO A 71 -4.52 13.83 -12.38
CA PRO A 71 -4.09 14.34 -11.09
C PRO A 71 -4.64 15.75 -10.81
N LEU A 72 -4.84 16.06 -9.53
CA LEU A 72 -5.16 17.42 -9.09
C LEU A 72 -3.92 18.32 -9.24
N SER A 73 -4.10 19.51 -9.79
CA SER A 73 -3.11 20.58 -9.76
C SER A 73 -2.95 21.14 -8.33
N GLY A 74 -1.86 21.88 -8.08
CA GLY A 74 -1.62 22.50 -6.78
C GLY A 74 -2.79 23.38 -6.31
N ARG A 75 -3.31 24.24 -7.20
CA ARG A 75 -4.47 25.11 -6.88
C ARG A 75 -5.75 24.33 -6.60
N GLU A 76 -5.98 23.22 -7.30
CA GLU A 76 -7.12 22.34 -7.04
C GLU A 76 -7.01 21.65 -5.67
N ARG A 77 -5.80 21.24 -5.29
CA ARG A 77 -5.51 20.67 -3.96
C ARG A 77 -5.68 21.71 -2.85
N ASP A 78 -5.16 22.92 -3.05
CA ASP A 78 -5.32 24.05 -2.10
C ASP A 78 -6.80 24.35 -1.79
N VAL A 79 -7.64 24.33 -2.83
CA VAL A 79 -9.10 24.52 -2.70
C VAL A 79 -9.73 23.33 -1.97
N LEU A 80 -9.32 22.09 -2.28
CA LEU A 80 -9.84 20.87 -1.67
C LEU A 80 -9.50 20.78 -0.17
N GLU A 81 -8.30 21.20 0.24
CA GLU A 81 -7.89 21.24 1.66
C GLU A 81 -8.78 22.17 2.48
N ARG A 82 -9.02 23.38 1.97
CA ARG A 82 -9.92 24.36 2.63
C ARG A 82 -11.36 23.90 2.62
N LEU A 83 -11.77 23.21 1.55
CA LEU A 83 -13.08 22.58 1.46
C LEU A 83 -13.27 21.53 2.57
N ALA A 84 -12.23 20.73 2.86
CA ALA A 84 -12.20 19.73 3.92
C ALA A 84 -12.24 20.33 5.34
N ARG A 85 -11.75 21.57 5.50
CA ARG A 85 -11.91 22.39 6.72
C ARG A 85 -13.29 23.05 6.85
N MET A 86 -14.26 22.66 6.01
CA MET A 86 -15.62 23.18 6.02
C MET A 86 -15.76 24.69 5.70
N MET A 87 -14.75 25.31 5.11
CA MET A 87 -14.78 26.75 4.74
C MET A 87 -15.79 27.04 3.63
N SER A 88 -16.50 28.18 3.68
CA SER A 88 -17.40 28.56 2.59
C SER A 88 -16.62 28.91 1.33
N THR A 89 -17.27 28.91 0.15
CA THR A 89 -16.61 29.30 -1.11
C THR A 89 -16.09 30.75 -1.06
N GLN A 90 -16.73 31.61 -0.26
CA GLN A 90 -16.31 33.00 -0.04
C GLN A 90 -15.05 33.05 0.83
N ASP A 91 -15.01 32.27 1.92
CA ASP A 91 -13.83 32.19 2.80
C ASP A 91 -12.63 31.61 2.05
N ILE A 92 -12.85 30.57 1.23
CA ILE A 92 -11.81 29.98 0.39
C ILE A 92 -11.25 31.01 -0.59
N ALA A 93 -12.12 31.83 -1.19
CA ALA A 93 -11.72 32.87 -2.11
C ALA A 93 -10.86 33.94 -1.42
N ALA A 94 -11.27 34.37 -0.23
CA ALA A 94 -10.53 35.32 0.59
C ALA A 94 -9.17 34.77 1.02
N ASP A 95 -9.12 33.52 1.52
CA ASP A 95 -7.90 32.88 2.01
C ASP A 95 -6.87 32.60 0.88
N LEU A 96 -7.36 32.33 -0.33
CA LEU A 96 -6.52 32.13 -1.52
C LEU A 96 -6.21 33.41 -2.29
N TYR A 97 -6.75 34.56 -1.87
CA TYR A 97 -6.64 35.84 -2.58
C TYR A 97 -7.09 35.76 -4.05
N VAL A 98 -8.20 35.06 -4.31
CA VAL A 98 -8.78 34.90 -5.65
C VAL A 98 -10.27 35.25 -5.65
N SER A 99 -10.87 35.38 -6.84
CA SER A 99 -12.31 35.60 -6.95
C SER A 99 -13.11 34.34 -6.58
N VAL A 100 -14.34 34.52 -6.08
CA VAL A 100 -15.29 33.41 -5.84
C VAL A 100 -15.55 32.61 -7.12
N ASN A 101 -15.55 33.27 -8.28
CA ASN A 101 -15.72 32.60 -9.58
C ASN A 101 -14.54 31.68 -9.91
N THR A 102 -13.31 32.11 -9.61
CA THR A 102 -12.10 31.29 -9.75
C THR A 102 -12.17 30.04 -8.89
N VAL A 103 -12.61 30.16 -7.63
CA VAL A 103 -12.82 29.01 -6.75
C VAL A 103 -13.88 28.05 -7.31
N LYS A 104 -15.01 28.56 -7.81
CA LYS A 104 -16.05 27.73 -8.45
C LYS A 104 -15.51 26.95 -9.65
N THR A 105 -14.65 27.57 -10.47
CA THR A 105 -13.99 26.89 -11.61
C THR A 105 -13.06 25.77 -11.14
N HIS A 106 -12.26 26.00 -10.09
CA HIS A 106 -11.42 24.96 -9.50
C HIS A 106 -12.27 23.83 -8.91
N LEU A 107 -13.34 24.15 -8.18
CA LEU A 107 -14.26 23.14 -7.62
C LEU A 107 -14.89 22.27 -8.70
N LYS A 108 -15.32 22.86 -9.83
CA LYS A 108 -15.87 22.10 -10.95
C LYS A 108 -14.85 21.11 -11.52
N SER A 109 -13.59 21.51 -11.60
CA SER A 109 -12.51 20.63 -12.08
C SER A 109 -12.17 19.55 -11.07
N VAL A 110 -12.09 19.88 -9.78
CA VAL A 110 -11.94 18.91 -8.68
C VAL A 110 -13.05 17.86 -8.70
N TYR A 111 -14.31 18.28 -8.80
CA TYR A 111 -15.46 17.38 -8.83
C TYR A 111 -15.42 16.44 -10.03
N ARG A 112 -15.08 16.97 -11.22
CA ARG A 112 -14.87 16.16 -12.43
C ARG A 112 -13.77 15.12 -12.22
N LYS A 113 -12.61 15.54 -11.71
CA LYS A 113 -11.44 14.65 -11.51
C LYS A 113 -11.70 13.58 -10.45
N LEU A 114 -12.38 13.93 -9.36
CA LEU A 114 -12.78 12.99 -8.30
C LEU A 114 -14.02 12.15 -8.67
N SER A 115 -14.70 12.45 -9.79
CA SER A 115 -15.94 11.81 -10.23
C SER A 115 -17.06 11.87 -9.19
N VAL A 116 -17.24 13.05 -8.59
CA VAL A 116 -18.25 13.35 -7.56
C VAL A 116 -19.03 14.60 -7.93
N ASN A 117 -20.22 14.77 -7.35
CA ASN A 117 -21.05 15.95 -7.62
C ASN A 117 -21.33 16.80 -6.37
N ARG A 118 -21.06 16.26 -5.18
CA ARG A 118 -21.35 16.94 -3.92
C ARG A 118 -20.07 17.28 -3.15
N ARG A 119 -20.15 18.37 -2.39
CA ARG A 119 -19.08 18.84 -1.50
C ARG A 119 -18.59 17.75 -0.54
N ASN A 120 -19.52 17.10 0.16
CA ASN A 120 -19.17 16.08 1.16
C ASN A 120 -18.59 14.82 0.49
N GLU A 121 -19.09 14.46 -0.70
CA GLU A 121 -18.54 13.36 -1.49
C GLU A 121 -17.11 13.64 -1.92
N ALA A 122 -16.79 14.89 -2.31
CA ALA A 122 -15.43 15.28 -2.67
C ALA A 122 -14.46 15.12 -1.50
N VAL A 123 -14.82 15.57 -0.30
CA VAL A 123 -13.97 15.40 0.90
C VAL A 123 -13.80 13.92 1.23
N ARG A 124 -14.89 13.14 1.21
CA ARG A 124 -14.85 11.70 1.49
C ARG A 124 -13.95 10.97 0.49
N ARG A 125 -14.13 11.23 -0.81
CA ARG A 125 -13.35 10.61 -1.88
C ARG A 125 -11.88 11.01 -1.81
N ALA A 126 -11.59 12.25 -1.46
CA ALA A 126 -10.22 12.71 -1.28
C ALA A 126 -9.50 11.98 -0.13
N ARG A 127 -10.19 11.69 0.99
CA ARG A 127 -9.64 10.87 2.08
C ARG A 127 -9.42 9.41 1.69
N GLU A 128 -10.35 8.82 0.95
CA GLU A 128 -10.20 7.45 0.43
C GLU A 128 -8.99 7.29 -0.51
N LEU A 129 -8.63 8.39 -1.19
CA LEU A 129 -7.51 8.47 -2.12
C LEU A 129 -6.24 9.03 -1.47
N ASP A 130 -6.23 9.25 -0.16
CA ASP A 130 -5.08 9.76 0.60
C ASP A 130 -4.55 11.10 0.04
N LEU A 131 -5.46 11.97 -0.38
CA LEU A 131 -5.16 13.30 -0.96
C LEU A 131 -5.22 14.44 0.08
N LEU A 132 -5.59 14.13 1.32
CA LEU A 132 -5.86 15.06 2.43
C LEU A 132 -5.37 14.48 3.76
#